data_AF-A0A1Q5XDT8-F1
#
_entry.id   AF-A0A1Q5XDT8-F1
#
_cell.length_a   1.000
_cell.length_b   1.000
_cell.length_c   1.000
_cell.angle_alpha   90.00
_cell.angle_beta   90.00
_cell.angle_gamma   90.00
#
_symmetry.space_group_name_H-M   'P 1'
#
loop_
_entity.id
_entity.type
_entity.pdbx_description
1 polymer ?
#
loop_
_entity_poly.entity_id
_entity_poly.type
_entity_poly.pdbx_seq_one_letter_code
_entity_poly.pdbx_strand_id
1 'polypeptide(L)' 'MAAGSIITPDDALNAMELGLPLVAIGHALIMDPNWVEKVANGREAEVDSELNVSKLDQLNIPEKLWNVFQAMPGWFNIAK' A
#
# COMPACT_ATOMS: atom_id res chain seq x y z
N MET A 1 14.16 10.83 -6.03
CA MET A 1 12.93 10.00 -6.03
C MET A 1 13.08 8.96 -4.93
N ALA A 2 12.06 8.76 -4.09
CA ALA A 2 12.02 7.68 -3.10
C ALA A 2 11.13 6.53 -3.59
N ALA A 3 11.51 5.30 -3.25
CA ALA A 3 10.74 4.09 -3.47
C ALA A 3 11.10 3.06 -2.40
N GLY A 4 10.21 2.11 -2.15
CA GLY A 4 10.38 1.05 -1.16
C GLY A 4 9.76 1.41 0.18
N SER A 5 8.83 0.56 0.64
CA SER A 5 8.16 0.66 1.95
C SER A 5 7.46 1.99 2.25
N ILE A 6 7.03 2.73 1.23
CA ILE A 6 6.10 3.85 1.41
C ILE A 6 4.69 3.26 1.49
N ILE A 7 4.14 3.18 2.71
CA ILE A 7 2.86 2.51 2.99
C ILE A 7 1.81 3.52 3.44
N THR A 8 2.21 4.43 4.34
CA THR A 8 1.34 5.44 4.93
C THR A 8 1.53 6.81 4.26
N PRO A 9 0.55 7.71 4.37
CA PRO A 9 0.70 9.09 3.90
C PRO A 9 1.87 9.81 4.57
N ASP A 10 2.13 9.51 5.85
CA ASP A 10 3.27 10.04 6.60
C ASP A 10 4.61 9.59 6.02
N ASP A 11 4.73 8.32 5.58
CA ASP A 11 5.95 7.85 4.89
C ASP A 11 6.24 8.67 3.63
N ALA A 12 5.19 8.99 2.86
CA ALA A 12 5.32 9.80 1.65
C ALA A 12 5.69 11.25 1.98
N LEU A 13 5.07 11.84 3.02
CA LEU A 13 5.36 13.19 3.47
C LEU A 13 6.81 13.30 3.95
N ASN A 14 7.26 12.36 4.79
CA ASN A 14 8.64 12.30 5.28
C ASN A 14 9.66 12.26 4.12
N ALA A 15 9.39 11.47 3.08
CA ALA A 15 10.26 11.40 1.90
C ALA A 15 10.32 12.74 1.15
N MET A 16 9.19 13.46 1.05
CA MET A 16 9.14 14.79 0.43
C MET A 16 9.86 15.85 1.26
N GLU A 17 9.72 15.82 2.59
CA GLU A 17 10.41 16.74 3.51
C GLU A 17 11.94 16.60 3.46
N LEU A 18 12.44 15.42 3.11
CA LEU A 18 13.86 15.17 2.83
C LEU A 18 14.33 15.76 1.48
N GLY A 19 13.49 16.53 0.79
CA GLY A 19 13.81 17.21 -0.46
C GLY A 19 13.67 16.35 -1.72
N LEU A 20 13.02 15.18 -1.61
CA LEU A 20 12.80 14.32 -2.77
C LEU A 20 11.57 14.80 -3.55
N PRO A 21 11.69 15.08 -4.86
CA PRO A 21 10.60 15.69 -5.64
C PRO A 21 9.50 14.70 -6.05
N LEU A 22 9.71 13.40 -5.82
CA LEU A 22 8.79 12.35 -6.25
C LEU A 22 8.92 11.12 -5.35
N VAL A 23 7.77 10.51 -5.04
CA VAL A 23 7.65 9.29 -4.23
C VAL A 23 6.86 8.26 -5.03
N ALA A 24 7.38 7.04 -5.14
CA ALA A 24 6.71 5.93 -5.79
C ALA A 24 6.06 5.01 -4.74
N ILE A 25 4.78 4.73 -4.90
CA ILE A 25 4.00 3.83 -4.04
C ILE A 25 3.53 2.62 -4.84
N GLY A 26 4.04 1.43 -4.49
CA GLY A 26 3.69 0.16 -5.14
C GLY A 26 2.78 -0.69 -4.26
N HIS A 27 3.33 -1.23 -3.17
CA HIS A 27 2.58 -2.10 -2.25
C HIS A 27 1.36 -1.42 -1.65
N ALA A 28 1.43 -0.13 -1.33
CA ALA A 28 0.29 0.63 -0.84
C ALA A 28 -0.91 0.57 -1.80
N LEU A 29 -0.67 0.63 -3.12
CA LEU A 29 -1.74 0.54 -4.13
C LEU A 29 -2.29 -0.89 -4.29
N ILE A 30 -1.50 -1.91 -4.00
CA ILE A 30 -1.96 -3.31 -4.01
C ILE A 30 -2.86 -3.57 -2.79
N MET A 31 -2.51 -3.00 -1.64
CA MET A 31 -3.30 -3.13 -0.40
C MET A 31 -4.54 -2.24 -0.42
N ASP A 32 -4.44 -1.06 -1.03
CA ASP A 32 -5.51 -0.09 -1.18
C ASP A 32 -5.48 0.56 -2.57
N PRO A 33 -6.26 0.06 -3.54
CA PRO A 33 -6.31 0.64 -4.88
C PRO A 33 -6.74 2.11 -4.90
N ASN A 34 -7.44 2.57 -3.86
CA ASN A 34 -7.94 3.93 -3.73
C ASN A 34 -7.05 4.82 -2.85
N TRP A 35 -5.84 4.36 -2.49
CA TRP A 35 -4.92 5.07 -1.59
C TRP A 35 -4.77 6.55 -1.96
N VAL A 36 -4.47 6.84 -3.24
CA VAL A 36 -4.25 8.23 -3.71
C VAL A 36 -5.52 9.06 -3.59
N GLU A 37 -6.67 8.49 -3.92
CA GLU A 37 -7.95 9.19 -3.81
C GLU A 37 -8.30 9.46 -2.34
N LYS A 38 -8.09 8.51 -1.43
CA LYS A 38 -8.37 8.68 -0.01
C LYS A 38 -7.51 9.80 0.57
N VAL A 39 -6.20 9.78 0.32
CA VAL A 39 -5.26 10.81 0.79
C VAL A 39 -5.61 12.17 0.20
N ALA A 40 -5.85 12.26 -1.10
CA ALA A 40 -6.20 13.53 -1.75
C ALA A 40 -7.49 14.17 -1.19
N ASN A 41 -8.38 13.36 -0.60
CA ASN A 41 -9.65 13.81 -0.02
C ASN A 41 -9.63 13.90 1.52
N GLY A 42 -8.47 13.81 2.18
CA GLY A 42 -8.39 13.89 3.65
C GLY A 42 -9.00 12.69 4.38
N ARG A 43 -9.02 11.51 3.73
CA ARG A 43 -9.50 10.24 4.28
C ARG A 43 -8.34 9.31 4.64
N GLU A 44 -7.25 9.85 5.17
CA GLU A 44 -6.04 9.09 5.50
C GLU A 44 -6.32 7.97 6.51
N ALA A 45 -7.26 8.19 7.43
CA ALA A 45 -7.67 7.18 8.42
C ALA A 45 -8.37 5.96 7.80
N GLU A 46 -8.82 6.04 6.55
CA GLU A 46 -9.44 4.94 5.81
C GLU A 46 -8.44 4.15 4.96
N VAL A 47 -7.17 4.57 4.92
CA VAL A 47 -6.12 3.93 4.13
C VAL A 47 -5.77 2.57 4.73
N ASP A 48 -5.83 1.52 3.91
CA ASP A 48 -5.39 0.19 4.32
C ASP A 48 -3.85 0.09 4.20
N SER A 49 -3.17 -0.05 5.33
CA SER A 49 -1.70 -0.24 5.41
C SER A 49 -1.27 -1.71 5.36
N GLU A 50 -2.23 -2.62 5.29
CA GLU A 50 -2.04 -4.06 5.29
C GLU A 50 -2.99 -4.71 4.28
N LEU A 51 -2.59 -5.85 3.74
CA LEU A 51 -3.41 -6.63 2.86
C LEU A 51 -4.42 -7.43 3.70
N ASN A 52 -5.67 -6.98 3.70
CA ASN A 52 -6.75 -7.61 4.47
C ASN A 52 -7.35 -8.79 3.70
N VAL A 53 -7.21 -10.01 4.24
CA VAL A 53 -7.71 -11.25 3.63
C VAL A 53 -9.23 -11.18 3.37
N SER A 54 -9.99 -10.52 4.26
CA SER A 54 -11.43 -10.35 4.11
C SER A 54 -11.82 -9.42 2.94
N LYS A 55 -10.87 -8.62 2.43
CA LYS A 55 -11.08 -7.71 1.29
C LYS A 55 -10.49 -8.24 -0.02
N LEU A 56 -9.90 -9.44 -0.04
CA LEU A 56 -9.21 -9.99 -1.22
C LEU A 56 -10.05 -9.98 -2.49
N ASP A 57 -11.34 -10.31 -2.38
CA ASP A 57 -12.26 -10.32 -3.52
C ASP A 57 -12.43 -8.92 -4.13
N GLN A 58 -12.28 -7.86 -3.33
CA GLN A 58 -12.37 -6.46 -3.79
C GLN A 58 -11.05 -5.98 -4.41
N LEU A 59 -9.93 -6.57 -4.01
CA LEU A 59 -8.60 -6.23 -4.53
C LEU A 59 -8.32 -6.83 -5.90
N ASN A 60 -9.19 -7.72 -6.40
CA ASN A 60 -9.05 -8.40 -7.69
C ASN A 60 -7.67 -9.08 -7.87
N ILE A 61 -7.08 -9.57 -6.77
CA ILE A 61 -5.77 -10.23 -6.81
C ILE A 61 -5.97 -11.66 -7.34
N PRO A 62 -5.34 -12.03 -8.47
CA PRO A 62 -5.46 -13.39 -9.00
C PRO A 62 -4.91 -14.42 -8.02
N GLU A 63 -5.56 -15.58 -7.94
CA GLU A 63 -5.19 -16.67 -7.02
C GLU A 63 -3.70 -17.06 -7.11
N LYS A 64 -3.14 -17.12 -8.32
CA LYS A 64 -1.71 -17.41 -8.53
C LYS A 64 -0.82 -16.38 -7.82
N LEU A 65 -1.15 -15.09 -7.92
CA LEU A 65 -0.39 -14.02 -7.28
C LEU A 65 -0.58 -14.05 -5.76
N TRP A 66 -1.79 -14.32 -5.30
CA TRP A 66 -2.08 -14.52 -3.88
C TRP A 66 -1.24 -15.64 -3.25
N ASN A 67 -1.08 -16.77 -3.96
CA ASN A 67 -0.21 -17.86 -3.53
C ASN A 67 1.27 -17.45 -3.44
N VAL A 68 1.73 -16.53 -4.32
CA VAL A 68 3.09 -15.97 -4.21
C VAL A 68 3.23 -15.10 -2.97
N PHE A 69 2.24 -14.25 -2.67
CA PHE A 69 2.27 -13.39 -1.47
C PHE A 69 2.37 -14.22 -0.19
N GLN A 70 1.60 -15.31 -0.11
CA GLN A 70 1.65 -16.23 1.03
C GLN A 70 2.98 -16.99 1.14
N ALA A 71 3.65 -17.26 0.01
CA ALA A 71 4.93 -17.97 -0.04
C ALA A 71 6.16 -17.08 0.23
N MET A 72 5.98 -15.75 0.31
CA MET A 72 7.05 -14.78 0.56
C MET A 72 6.79 -13.99 1.85
N PRO A 73 7.13 -14.57 3.02
CA PRO A 73 6.97 -13.89 4.30
C PRO A 73 7.71 -12.54 4.32
N GLY A 74 7.04 -11.52 4.83
CA GLY A 74 7.60 -10.16 4.93
C GLY A 74 7.52 -9.34 3.64
N TRP A 75 7.00 -9.90 2.53
CA TRP A 75 6.79 -9.11 1.32
C TRP A 75 5.57 -8.19 1.43
N PHE A 76 4.50 -8.66 2.07
CA PHE A 76 3.34 -7.88 2.47
C PHE A 76 3.04 -8.10 3.95
N ASN A 77 2.53 -7.06 4.60
CA ASN A 77 1.84 -7.19 5.89
C ASN A 77 0.44 -7.70 5.60
N ILE A 78 0.09 -8.88 6.10
CA ILE A 78 -1.20 -9.54 5.84
C ILE A 78 -2.01 -9.54 7.12
N ALA A 79 -3.13 -8.81 7.11
CA ALA A 79 -4.15 -8.85 8.15
C ALA A 79 -5.11 -10.00 7.85
N LYS A 80 -5.29 -10.91 8.81
CA LYS A 80 -6.21 -12.04 8.70
C LYS A 80 -7.61 -11.67 9.13
#